data_AF-A0A358CTT6-F1
#
_entry.id   AF-A0A358CTT6-F1
#
_cell.length_a   1.000
_cell.length_b   1.000
_cell.length_c   1.000
_cell.angle_alpha   90.00
_cell.angle_beta   90.00
_cell.angle_gamma   90.00
#
_symmetry.space_group_name_H-M   'P 1'
#
loop_
_entity.id
_entity.type
_entity.pdbx_description
1 polymer ?
#
loop_
_entity_poly.entity_id
_entity_poly.type
_entity_poly.pdbx_seq_one_letter_code
_entity_poly.pdbx_strand_id
1 'polypeptide(L)'
;MRYVVHALLFAVILCLVTASAHDVSPESNRRVVNMEMVAQVEAWLSLLTEQQHKSACFSFKSDERMNWHFIPRERLGLSLKAMNLQQRRAAYALLQTGLSHQGYLKATTIMSLESVLRELEKDRPGNEDRRDPDKYWFSVLVLRQ
;
A
#
# COMPACT_ATOMS: atom_id res chain seq x y z
N MET A 1 37.43 46.54 8.34
CA MET A 1 36.84 46.04 9.61
C MET A 1 35.35 45.73 9.48
N ARG A 2 34.47 46.69 9.13
CA ARG A 2 33.00 46.44 9.00
C ARG A 2 32.62 45.33 8.01
N TYR A 3 33.25 45.24 6.83
CA TYR A 3 32.93 44.22 5.82
C TYR A 3 33.34 42.79 6.21
N VAL A 4 34.41 42.65 7.01
CA VAL A 4 34.90 41.34 7.50
C VAL A 4 33.93 40.77 8.53
N VAL A 5 33.35 41.61 9.39
CA VAL A 5 32.35 41.22 10.39
C VAL A 5 31.03 40.80 9.74
N HIS A 6 30.59 41.48 8.67
CA HIS A 6 29.38 41.10 7.92
C HIS A 6 29.58 39.80 7.12
N ALA A 7 30.76 39.61 6.53
CA ALA A 7 31.11 38.37 5.82
C ALA A 7 31.17 37.16 6.78
N LEU A 8 31.69 37.35 7.99
CA LEU A 8 31.70 36.34 9.05
C LEU A 8 30.28 36.03 9.59
N LEU A 9 29.44 37.05 9.78
CA LEU A 9 28.04 36.86 10.17
C LEU A 9 27.23 36.11 9.11
N PHE A 10 27.46 36.39 7.82
CA PHE A 10 26.80 35.68 6.72
C PHE A 10 27.26 34.23 6.60
N ALA A 11 28.55 33.96 6.83
CA ALA A 11 29.11 32.60 6.82
C ALA A 11 28.61 31.75 8.01
N VAL A 12 28.42 32.35 9.20
CA VAL A 12 27.88 31.66 10.38
C VAL A 12 26.40 31.33 10.21
N ILE A 13 25.62 32.23 9.58
CA ILE A 13 24.21 31.98 9.25
C ILE A 13 24.11 30.84 8.20
N LEU A 14 25.01 30.79 7.22
CA LEU A 14 25.06 29.71 6.22
C LEU A 14 25.37 28.34 6.84
N CYS A 15 26.21 28.28 7.88
CA CYS A 15 26.50 27.04 8.63
C CYS A 15 25.38 26.62 9.62
N LEU A 16 24.58 27.56 10.11
CA LEU A 16 23.44 27.24 10.99
C LEU A 16 22.25 26.66 10.21
N VAL A 17 22.08 27.04 8.94
CA VAL A 17 21.02 26.50 8.07
C VAL A 17 21.32 25.05 7.64
N THR A 18 22.59 24.66 7.48
CA THR A 18 22.97 23.27 7.17
C THR A 18 22.93 22.34 8.38
N ALA A 19 23.00 22.86 9.60
CA ALA A 19 22.95 22.05 10.83
C ALA A 19 21.54 21.47 11.14
N SER A 20 20.49 22.07 10.57
CA SER A 20 19.10 21.56 10.72
C SER A 20 18.76 20.47 9.69
N ALA A 21 19.65 20.16 8.75
CA ALA A 21 19.54 19.04 7.84
C ALA A 21 20.23 17.78 8.42
N HIS A 22 20.03 17.53 9.72
CA HIS A 22 20.42 16.25 10.30
C HIS A 22 19.53 15.18 9.67
N ASP A 23 20.13 14.38 8.79
CA ASP A 23 19.52 13.25 8.08
C ASP A 23 18.60 12.47 9.01
N VAL A 24 17.31 12.47 8.71
CA VAL A 24 16.36 11.53 9.30
C VAL A 24 16.89 10.13 9.01
N SER A 25 17.40 9.45 10.04
CA SER A 25 18.13 8.19 9.84
C SER A 25 17.25 7.18 9.11
N PRO A 26 17.81 6.31 8.25
CA PRO A 26 17.03 5.27 7.57
C PRO A 26 16.19 4.41 8.53
N GLU A 27 16.67 4.22 9.77
CA GLU A 27 15.95 3.51 10.82
C GLU A 27 14.68 4.24 11.29
N SER A 28 14.74 5.58 11.42
CA SER A 28 13.58 6.38 11.80
C SER A 28 12.52 6.42 10.69
N ASN A 29 12.92 6.56 9.42
CA ASN A 29 11.99 6.49 8.29
C ASN A 29 11.30 5.12 8.21
N ARG A 30 12.06 4.02 8.36
CA ARG A 30 11.48 2.67 8.38
C ARG A 30 10.48 2.49 9.53
N ARG A 31 10.78 3.04 10.71
CA ARG A 31 9.87 2.99 11.86
C ARG A 31 8.56 3.73 11.56
N VAL A 32 8.64 4.92 10.99
CA VAL A 32 7.46 5.72 10.60
C VAL A 32 6.58 4.96 9.61
N VAL A 33 7.18 4.43 8.53
CA VAL A 33 6.45 3.64 7.52
C VAL A 33 5.80 2.39 8.12
N ASN A 34 6.50 1.68 9.00
CA ASN A 34 5.95 0.49 9.67
C ASN A 34 4.76 0.87 10.58
N MET A 35 4.85 1.97 11.32
CA MET A 35 3.75 2.44 12.17
C MET A 35 2.54 2.86 11.35
N GLU A 36 2.76 3.56 10.23
CA GLU A 36 1.70 3.97 9.32
C GLU A 36 1.00 2.76 8.70
N MET A 37 1.77 1.76 8.24
CA MET A 37 1.21 0.52 7.70
C MET A 37 0.38 -0.23 8.74
N VAL A 38 0.86 -0.37 9.98
CA VAL A 38 0.10 -1.01 11.06
C VAL A 38 -1.20 -0.26 11.32
N ALA A 39 -1.16 1.07 11.42
CA ALA A 39 -2.35 1.88 11.65
C ALA A 39 -3.39 1.72 10.53
N GLN A 40 -2.97 1.66 9.26
CA GLN A 40 -3.90 1.44 8.14
C GLN A 40 -4.46 0.01 8.11
N VAL A 41 -3.67 -1.01 8.49
CA VAL A 41 -4.17 -2.38 8.64
C VAL A 41 -5.24 -2.43 9.73
N GLU A 42 -4.97 -1.88 10.91
CA GLU A 42 -5.92 -1.86 12.04
C GLU A 42 -7.20 -1.11 11.68
N ALA A 43 -7.08 0.05 11.04
CA ALA A 43 -8.22 0.83 10.55
C ALA A 43 -9.06 0.02 9.55
N TRP A 44 -8.42 -0.64 8.57
CA TRP A 44 -9.12 -1.47 7.60
C TRP A 44 -9.81 -2.68 8.26
N LEU A 45 -9.11 -3.42 9.13
CA LEU A 45 -9.67 -4.58 9.84
C LEU A 45 -10.86 -4.19 10.73
N SER A 46 -10.84 -3.01 11.35
CA SER A 46 -11.96 -2.52 12.18
C SER A 46 -13.26 -2.29 11.42
N LEU A 47 -13.18 -2.13 10.08
CA LEU A 47 -14.35 -1.93 9.22
C LEU A 47 -14.93 -3.26 8.70
N LEU A 48 -14.24 -4.38 8.92
CA LEU A 48 -14.65 -5.67 8.38
C LEU A 48 -15.69 -6.33 9.27
N THR A 49 -16.64 -7.02 8.63
CA THR A 49 -17.49 -7.99 9.34
C THR A 49 -16.66 -9.18 9.82
N GLU A 50 -17.18 -9.94 10.78
CA GLU A 50 -16.50 -11.15 11.27
C GLU A 50 -16.16 -12.13 10.13
N GLN A 51 -17.08 -12.30 9.17
CA GLN A 51 -16.87 -13.19 8.02
C GLN A 51 -15.77 -12.67 7.10
N GLN A 52 -15.76 -11.36 6.81
CA GLN A 52 -14.71 -10.74 6.00
C GLN A 52 -13.34 -10.81 6.69
N HIS A 53 -13.32 -10.63 8.02
CA HIS A 53 -12.09 -10.76 8.81
C HIS A 53 -11.53 -12.18 8.74
N LYS A 54 -12.38 -13.22 8.83
CA LYS A 54 -11.97 -14.62 8.65
C LYS A 54 -11.40 -14.89 7.26
N SER A 55 -11.94 -14.25 6.22
CA SER A 55 -11.41 -14.38 4.85
C SER A 55 -10.11 -13.62 4.63
N ALA A 56 -9.90 -12.49 5.30
CA ALA A 56 -8.73 -11.63 5.13
C ALA A 56 -7.51 -12.06 5.95
N CYS A 57 -7.71 -12.65 7.12
CA CYS A 57 -6.64 -12.89 8.09
C CYS A 57 -6.18 -14.35 8.08
N PHE A 58 -4.87 -14.56 7.96
CA PHE A 58 -4.24 -15.88 7.99
C PHE A 58 -3.15 -15.91 9.06
N SER A 59 -2.91 -17.09 9.64
CA SER A 59 -1.70 -17.29 10.45
C SER A 59 -0.44 -16.98 9.64
N PHE A 60 0.56 -16.37 10.27
CA PHE A 60 1.85 -16.09 9.64
C PHE A 60 2.57 -17.35 9.14
N LYS A 61 2.25 -18.51 9.72
CA LYS A 61 2.76 -19.83 9.30
C LYS A 61 1.90 -20.50 8.24
N SER A 62 0.84 -19.86 7.76
CA SER A 62 -0.02 -20.40 6.71
C SER A 62 0.75 -20.57 5.40
N ASP A 63 0.46 -21.65 4.68
CA ASP A 63 0.97 -21.89 3.32
C ASP A 63 0.59 -20.76 2.35
N GLU A 64 -0.49 -20.02 2.64
CA GLU A 64 -0.93 -18.87 1.85
C GLU A 64 0.16 -17.79 1.74
N ARG A 65 1.05 -17.68 2.73
CA ARG A 65 2.20 -16.76 2.69
C ARG A 65 3.09 -16.99 1.47
N MET A 66 3.17 -18.22 0.97
CA MET A 66 4.00 -18.61 -0.17
C MET A 66 3.19 -18.89 -1.44
N ASN A 67 1.86 -18.71 -1.42
CA ASN A 67 0.95 -18.99 -2.53
C ASN A 67 0.93 -17.87 -3.60
N TRP A 68 2.10 -17.52 -4.13
CA TRP A 68 2.27 -16.37 -5.05
C TRP A 68 2.40 -16.88 -6.49
N HIS A 69 1.26 -17.14 -7.14
CA HIS A 69 1.23 -17.62 -8.52
C HIS A 69 0.69 -16.57 -9.51
N PHE A 70 1.27 -16.56 -10.71
CA PHE A 70 0.79 -15.75 -11.84
C PHE A 70 -0.17 -16.52 -12.79
N ILE A 71 -0.45 -17.79 -12.50
CA ILE A 71 -1.42 -18.61 -13.25
C ILE A 71 -2.84 -18.47 -12.69
N PRO A 72 -3.90 -18.68 -13.49
CA PRO A 72 -5.28 -18.65 -13.02
C PRO A 72 -5.54 -19.72 -11.95
N ARG A 73 -5.85 -19.28 -10.72
CA ARG A 73 -6.23 -20.12 -9.58
C ARG A 73 -7.20 -19.33 -8.70
N GLU A 74 -7.93 -20.06 -7.86
CA GLU A 74 -8.65 -19.42 -6.77
C GLU A 74 -7.65 -18.71 -5.84
N ARG A 75 -7.93 -17.44 -5.53
CA ARG A 75 -7.12 -16.63 -4.64
C ARG A 75 -7.86 -16.47 -3.31
N LEU A 76 -7.19 -16.80 -2.22
CA LEU A 76 -7.69 -16.56 -0.89
C LEU A 76 -7.47 -15.08 -0.50
N GLY A 77 -8.13 -14.64 0.56
CA GLY A 77 -8.15 -13.25 0.99
C GLY A 77 -9.52 -12.59 0.78
N LEU A 78 -9.63 -11.32 1.17
CA LEU A 78 -10.83 -10.52 0.93
C LEU A 78 -10.68 -9.75 -0.38
N SER A 79 -11.55 -10.02 -1.36
CA SER A 79 -11.56 -9.30 -2.63
C SER A 79 -12.17 -7.90 -2.48
N LEU A 80 -11.70 -6.93 -3.28
CA LEU A 80 -12.31 -5.60 -3.36
C LEU A 80 -13.79 -5.68 -3.75
N LYS A 81 -14.15 -6.65 -4.61
CA LYS A 81 -15.54 -6.92 -5.01
C LYS A 81 -16.45 -7.24 -3.82
N ALA A 82 -15.92 -7.93 -2.80
CA ALA A 82 -16.64 -8.27 -1.57
C ALA A 82 -16.65 -7.15 -0.52
N MET A 83 -16.01 -6.01 -0.79
CA MET A 83 -15.94 -4.87 0.11
C MET A 83 -16.99 -3.80 -0.25
N ASN A 84 -17.54 -3.13 0.76
CA ASN A 84 -18.29 -1.90 0.57
C ASN A 84 -17.35 -0.70 0.29
N LEU A 85 -17.89 0.46 -0.05
CA LEU A 85 -17.09 1.63 -0.42
C LEU A 85 -16.10 2.07 0.69
N GLN A 86 -16.53 2.05 1.95
CA GLN A 86 -15.70 2.47 3.08
C GLN A 86 -14.52 1.50 3.29
N GLN A 87 -14.79 0.20 3.22
CA GLN A 87 -13.78 -0.86 3.30
C GLN A 87 -12.77 -0.78 2.14
N ARG A 88 -13.24 -0.54 0.90
CA ARG A 88 -12.35 -0.37 -0.27
C ARG A 88 -11.44 0.84 -0.12
N ARG A 89 -11.96 1.97 0.36
CA ARG A 89 -11.14 3.18 0.59
C ARG A 89 -10.02 2.90 1.59
N ALA A 90 -10.33 2.23 2.70
CA ALA A 90 -9.32 1.82 3.68
C ALA A 90 -8.32 0.80 3.10
N ALA A 91 -8.76 -0.15 2.26
CA ALA A 91 -7.87 -1.07 1.57
C ALA A 91 -6.88 -0.35 0.63
N TYR A 92 -7.34 0.65 -0.12
CA TYR A 92 -6.46 1.47 -0.96
C TYR A 92 -5.50 2.34 -0.15
N ALA A 93 -5.92 2.87 1.00
CA ALA A 93 -5.04 3.59 1.91
C ALA A 93 -3.93 2.67 2.45
N LEU A 94 -4.29 1.43 2.83
CA LEU A 94 -3.31 0.40 3.20
C LEU A 94 -2.35 0.06 2.04
N LEU A 95 -2.85 -0.10 0.81
CA LEU A 95 -2.00 -0.35 -0.35
C LEU A 95 -0.97 0.77 -0.55
N GLN A 96 -1.38 2.02 -0.30
CA GLN A 96 -0.52 3.20 -0.45
C GLN A 96 0.65 3.21 0.55
N THR A 97 0.52 2.62 1.73
CA THR A 97 1.64 2.57 2.71
C THR A 97 2.75 1.62 2.29
N GLY A 98 2.44 0.63 1.43
CA GLY A 98 3.41 -0.38 0.96
C GLY A 98 4.12 -0.02 -0.33
N LEU A 99 3.74 1.08 -0.99
CA LEU A 99 4.23 1.46 -2.32
C LEU A 99 4.72 2.91 -2.32
N SER A 100 5.69 3.20 -3.19
CA SER A 100 5.97 4.61 -3.53
C SER A 100 4.77 5.22 -4.24
N HIS A 101 4.68 6.55 -4.29
CA HIS A 101 3.60 7.24 -5.01
C HIS A 101 3.48 6.75 -6.48
N GLN A 102 4.60 6.62 -7.19
CA GLN A 102 4.61 6.09 -8.56
C GLN A 102 4.22 4.61 -8.61
N GLY A 103 4.60 3.82 -7.60
CA GLY A 103 4.19 2.42 -7.47
C GLY A 103 2.68 2.28 -7.27
N TYR A 104 2.10 3.10 -6.40
CA TYR A 104 0.66 3.15 -6.14
C TYR A 104 -0.12 3.50 -7.42
N LEU A 105 0.27 4.59 -8.10
CA LEU A 105 -0.36 4.99 -9.36
C LEU A 105 -0.29 3.89 -10.42
N LYS A 106 0.87 3.22 -10.54
CA LYS A 106 1.04 2.12 -11.49
C LYS A 106 0.12 0.95 -11.14
N ALA A 107 0.06 0.55 -9.87
CA ALA A 107 -0.78 -0.55 -9.42
C ALA A 107 -2.28 -0.26 -9.69
N THR A 108 -2.78 0.91 -9.27
CA THR A 108 -4.19 1.27 -9.47
C THR A 108 -4.54 1.46 -10.94
N THR A 109 -3.60 1.96 -11.75
CA THR A 109 -3.78 2.05 -13.21
C THR A 109 -3.93 0.66 -13.82
N ILE A 110 -3.06 -0.29 -13.47
CA ILE A 110 -3.17 -1.69 -13.93
C ILE A 110 -4.53 -2.29 -13.55
N MET A 111 -4.99 -2.08 -12.32
CA MET A 111 -6.31 -2.53 -11.87
C MET A 111 -7.44 -1.95 -12.74
N SER A 112 -7.38 -0.65 -13.02
CA SER A 112 -8.39 0.02 -13.86
C SER A 112 -8.40 -0.48 -15.31
N LEU A 113 -7.24 -0.89 -15.84
CA LEU A 113 -7.08 -1.40 -17.20
C LEU A 113 -7.80 -2.74 -17.42
N GLU A 114 -8.19 -3.46 -16.36
CA GLU A 114 -9.05 -4.64 -16.50
C GLU A 114 -10.37 -4.29 -17.22
N SER A 115 -10.92 -3.08 -17.06
CA SER A 115 -12.11 -2.64 -17.80
C SER A 115 -11.84 -2.49 -19.30
N VAL A 116 -10.68 -1.96 -19.67
CA VAL A 116 -10.26 -1.82 -21.07
C VAL A 116 -10.04 -3.19 -21.69
N LEU A 117 -9.34 -4.07 -20.96
CA LEU A 117 -9.11 -5.44 -21.39
C LEU A 117 -10.41 -6.22 -21.54
N ARG A 118 -11.41 -5.97 -20.67
CA ARG A 118 -12.75 -6.56 -20.82
C ARG A 118 -13.35 -6.22 -22.17
N GLU A 119 -13.36 -4.96 -22.57
CA GLU A 119 -13.91 -4.55 -23.87
C GLU A 119 -13.11 -5.13 -25.04
N LEU A 120 -11.78 -5.07 -24.98
CA LEU A 120 -10.90 -5.57 -26.05
C LEU A 120 -10.98 -7.08 -26.23
N GLU A 121 -11.34 -7.82 -25.19
CA GLU A 121 -11.39 -9.28 -25.17
C GLU A 121 -12.81 -9.83 -25.08
N LYS A 122 -13.85 -9.03 -25.38
CA LYS A 122 -15.26 -9.41 -25.22
C LYS A 122 -15.67 -10.72 -25.90
N ASP A 123 -15.01 -11.09 -26.99
CA ASP A 123 -15.28 -12.33 -27.73
C ASP A 123 -14.59 -13.57 -27.11
N ARG A 124 -13.78 -13.41 -26.05
CA ARG A 124 -13.13 -14.53 -25.37
C ARG A 124 -14.11 -15.18 -24.37
N PRO A 125 -14.23 -16.53 -24.37
CA PRO A 125 -15.04 -17.23 -23.37
C PRO A 125 -14.59 -16.92 -21.94
N GLY A 126 -15.55 -16.62 -21.05
CA GLY A 126 -15.30 -16.31 -19.64
C GLY A 126 -14.65 -14.95 -19.37
N ASN A 127 -14.61 -14.07 -20.37
CA ASN A 127 -13.97 -12.75 -20.26
C ASN A 127 -14.62 -11.84 -19.21
N GLU A 128 -15.96 -11.81 -19.18
CA GLU A 128 -16.74 -10.99 -18.24
C GLU A 128 -16.36 -11.25 -16.78
N ASP A 129 -16.17 -12.52 -16.42
CA ASP A 129 -15.77 -12.90 -15.06
C ASP A 129 -14.27 -12.73 -14.82
N ARG A 130 -13.44 -12.82 -15.85
CA ARG A 130 -11.99 -12.74 -15.74
C ARG A 130 -11.50 -11.31 -15.56
N ARG A 131 -12.03 -10.38 -16.35
CA ARG A 131 -11.54 -9.00 -16.49
C ARG A 131 -12.29 -8.03 -15.60
N ASP A 132 -11.99 -8.06 -14.31
CA ASP A 132 -12.70 -7.26 -13.30
C ASP A 132 -11.74 -6.42 -12.45
N PRO A 133 -11.81 -5.07 -12.50
CA PRO A 133 -11.02 -4.18 -11.65
C PRO A 133 -11.18 -4.40 -10.15
N ASP A 134 -12.29 -5.03 -9.73
CA ASP A 134 -12.57 -5.33 -8.33
C ASP A 134 -12.10 -6.75 -7.93
N LYS A 135 -11.53 -7.53 -8.86
CA LYS A 135 -10.90 -8.83 -8.58
C LYS A 135 -9.42 -8.66 -8.19
N TYR A 136 -9.20 -7.96 -7.08
CA TYR A 136 -7.93 -7.90 -6.37
C TYR A 136 -8.17 -8.21 -4.89
N TRP A 137 -7.24 -8.94 -4.27
CA TRP A 137 -7.41 -9.51 -2.94
C TRP A 137 -6.43 -8.93 -1.94
N PHE A 138 -6.89 -8.78 -0.70
CA PHE A 138 -6.10 -8.38 0.45
C PHE A 138 -6.05 -9.51 1.46
N SER A 139 -4.84 -9.82 1.92
CA SER A 139 -4.58 -10.84 2.95
C SER A 139 -3.60 -10.29 3.98
N VAL A 140 -3.89 -10.49 5.26
CA VAL A 140 -3.05 -10.08 6.39
C VAL A 140 -2.54 -11.31 7.11
N LEU A 141 -1.21 -11.40 7.27
CA LEU A 141 -0.54 -12.49 7.95
C LEU A 141 -0.27 -12.11 9.42
N VAL A 142 -0.94 -12.76 10.36
CA VAL A 142 -0.87 -12.44 11.80
C VAL A 142 0.04 -13.40 12.58
N LEU A 143 0.86 -12.85 13.50
CA LEU A 143 1.82 -13.62 14.30
C LEU A 143 1.22 -14.35 15.51
N ARG A 144 -0.03 -14.02 15.89
CA ARG A 144 -0.77 -14.68 16.98
C ARG A 144 -2.21 -14.91 16.54
N GLN A 145 -2.74 -16.09 16.85
CA GLN A 145 -4.17 -16.32 17.04
C GLN A 145 -4.39 -16.62 18.52
#